data_AF-A0A2J8PSJ3-F1
#
_entry.id   AF-A0A2J8PSJ3-F1
#
_cell.length_a   1.000
_cell.length_b   1.000
_cell.length_c   1.000
_cell.angle_alpha   90.00
_cell.angle_beta   90.00
_cell.angle_gamma   90.00
#
_symmetry.space_group_name_H-M   'P 1'
#
loop_
_entity.id
_entity.type
_entity.pdbx_description
1 polymer ?
#
loop_
_entity_poly.entity_id
_entity_poly.type
_entity_poly.pdbx_seq_one_letter_code
_entity_poly.pdbx_strand_id
1 'polypeptide(L)'
;TPPTSTLLTMHPASVQDQTTVRTVASATTAIEIRRQSSSYDDPWKITDEQRQYYVNQFKTIQPDLNGFIPGSAAKEFFTKSKLPILELSHIWELSDFDKDGALTLDEFCAAFHLVVARKNGYDLPEKLPESLMPKLIDLEDSAALML
;
A
#
# COMPACT_ATOMS: atom_id res chain seq x y z
N THR A 1 -43.24 -2.67 73.63
CA THR A 1 -43.39 -3.89 72.81
C THR A 1 -42.00 -4.43 72.48
N PRO A 2 -41.78 -5.76 72.52
CA PRO A 2 -40.47 -6.39 72.32
C PRO A 2 -40.26 -6.72 70.81
N PRO A 3 -39.30 -7.56 70.36
CA PRO A 3 -37.97 -7.09 69.95
C PRO A 3 -37.45 -7.71 68.62
N THR A 4 -36.22 -7.35 68.25
CA THR A 4 -35.16 -8.19 67.63
C THR A 4 -35.35 -8.87 66.27
N SER A 5 -34.48 -8.43 65.34
CA SER A 5 -33.67 -9.15 64.33
C SER A 5 -34.25 -10.26 63.44
N THR A 6 -33.75 -10.20 62.19
CA THR A 6 -33.39 -11.30 61.28
C THR A 6 -34.29 -11.42 60.05
N LEU A 7 -33.78 -10.98 58.91
CA LEU A 7 -34.14 -11.51 57.60
C LEU A 7 -32.80 -11.68 56.85
N LEU A 8 -32.15 -12.84 56.95
CA LEU A 8 -32.27 -13.99 56.03
C LEU A 8 -32.18 -13.52 54.56
N THR A 9 -31.09 -13.88 53.88
CA THR A 9 -31.07 -14.95 52.83
C THR A 9 -31.57 -14.38 51.49
N MET A 10 -30.94 -14.49 50.34
CA MET A 10 -30.10 -15.52 49.73
C MET A 10 -29.23 -14.83 48.67
N HIS A 11 -28.04 -15.38 48.40
CA HIS A 11 -27.46 -15.24 47.07
C HIS A 11 -28.39 -15.99 46.10
N PRO A 12 -28.87 -15.38 45.00
CA PRO A 12 -29.35 -16.17 43.89
C PRO A 12 -28.14 -16.80 43.21
N ALA A 13 -28.15 -18.12 43.23
CA ALA A 13 -27.31 -18.97 42.41
C ALA A 13 -27.56 -18.69 40.92
N SER A 14 -26.56 -19.06 40.12
CA SER A 14 -26.66 -19.74 38.82
C SER A 14 -28.09 -20.04 38.35
N VAL A 15 -28.43 -19.76 37.08
CA VAL A 15 -28.75 -20.80 36.07
C VAL A 15 -28.87 -20.15 34.68
N GLN A 16 -28.36 -20.91 33.73
CA GLN A 16 -28.44 -20.92 32.26
C GLN A 16 -29.72 -20.40 31.56
N ASP A 17 -29.50 -20.04 30.28
CA ASP A 17 -30.24 -20.49 29.08
C ASP A 17 -31.10 -19.48 28.26
N GLN A 18 -30.73 -19.41 26.97
CA GLN A 18 -31.53 -19.23 25.74
C GLN A 18 -32.30 -17.92 25.38
N THR A 19 -31.92 -17.42 24.18
CA THR A 19 -32.76 -17.07 23.02
C THR A 19 -33.76 -15.91 23.12
N THR A 20 -33.49 -14.81 22.41
CA THR A 20 -34.46 -14.09 21.53
C THR A 20 -33.73 -13.09 20.61
N VAL A 21 -34.15 -13.08 19.35
CA VAL A 21 -33.61 -12.35 18.18
C VAL A 21 -34.27 -10.97 17.96
N ARG A 22 -33.61 -10.11 17.15
CA ARG A 22 -34.05 -8.86 16.44
C ARG A 22 -33.65 -7.54 17.15
N THR A 23 -33.12 -6.45 16.55
CA THR A 23 -32.85 -6.03 15.15
C THR A 23 -32.00 -4.73 15.12
N VAL A 24 -31.19 -4.55 14.05
CA VAL A 24 -30.51 -3.36 13.45
C VAL A 24 -29.48 -2.51 14.22
N ALA A 25 -28.23 -2.45 13.73
CA ALA A 25 -27.78 -1.41 12.78
C ALA A 25 -26.27 -1.53 12.46
N SER A 26 -25.97 -1.49 11.15
CA SER A 26 -24.75 -0.95 10.53
C SER A 26 -23.43 -1.72 10.64
N ALA A 27 -23.32 -2.66 9.71
CA ALA A 27 -22.13 -3.12 8.98
C ALA A 27 -20.80 -2.36 9.20
N THR A 28 -19.87 -3.03 9.90
CA THR A 28 -18.42 -2.96 9.60
C THR A 28 -17.74 -4.23 10.09
N THR A 29 -18.18 -5.37 9.56
CA THR A 29 -17.48 -6.66 9.71
C THR A 29 -17.67 -7.44 8.42
N ALA A 30 -16.98 -7.01 7.35
CA ALA A 30 -17.00 -7.73 6.08
C ALA A 30 -15.84 -7.38 5.12
N ILE A 31 -14.77 -6.72 5.58
CA ILE A 31 -13.61 -6.41 4.70
C ILE A 31 -12.39 -7.29 4.99
N GLU A 32 -12.39 -8.05 6.09
CA GLU A 32 -11.21 -8.81 6.53
C GLU A 32 -11.12 -10.26 5.99
N ILE A 33 -12.08 -10.73 5.17
CA ILE A 33 -12.17 -12.14 4.74
C ILE A 33 -12.28 -12.29 3.20
N ARG A 34 -11.58 -11.45 2.42
CA ARG A 34 -11.30 -11.72 0.99
C ARG A 34 -9.86 -11.38 0.60
N ARG A 35 -8.89 -11.88 1.37
CA ARG A 35 -7.50 -12.01 0.90
C ARG A 35 -7.06 -13.45 1.11
N GLN A 36 -7.65 -14.34 0.31
CA GLN A 36 -7.28 -15.74 0.27
C GLN A 36 -6.06 -15.88 -0.64
N SER A 37 -4.88 -15.89 -0.02
CA SER A 37 -3.68 -16.66 -0.38
C SER A 37 -3.53 -17.12 -1.85
N SER A 38 -2.88 -16.30 -2.66
CA SER A 38 -1.88 -16.75 -3.63
C SER A 38 -0.51 -16.30 -3.08
N SER A 39 0.47 -17.20 -3.06
CA SER A 39 1.82 -16.95 -2.56
C SER A 39 2.66 -16.03 -3.47
N TYR A 40 2.04 -15.00 -4.05
CA TYR A 40 2.56 -14.15 -5.13
C TYR A 40 2.11 -12.68 -5.08
N ASP A 41 1.28 -12.25 -4.13
CA ASP A 41 0.79 -10.87 -4.03
C ASP A 41 1.61 -10.06 -3.02
N ASP A 42 2.88 -9.80 -3.34
CA ASP A 42 3.53 -8.63 -2.75
C ASP A 42 2.93 -7.40 -3.43
N PRO A 43 2.16 -6.54 -2.70
CA PRO A 43 1.50 -5.38 -3.30
C PRO A 43 2.51 -4.37 -3.89
N TRP A 44 3.79 -4.52 -3.58
CA TRP A 44 4.89 -3.71 -4.07
C TRP A 44 5.65 -4.34 -5.24
N LYS A 45 5.29 -5.55 -5.67
CA LYS A 45 5.90 -6.19 -6.83
C LYS A 45 5.29 -5.63 -8.11
N ILE A 46 6.14 -5.03 -8.94
CA ILE A 46 5.75 -4.55 -10.28
C ILE A 46 5.68 -5.76 -11.24
N THR A 47 4.54 -5.96 -11.91
CA THR A 47 4.39 -6.96 -12.99
C THR A 47 5.01 -6.46 -14.30
N ASP A 48 5.28 -7.35 -15.25
CA ASP A 48 5.84 -6.97 -16.55
C ASP A 48 4.93 -6.00 -17.32
N GLU A 49 3.61 -6.19 -17.26
CA GLU A 49 2.64 -5.29 -17.89
C GLU A 49 2.66 -3.90 -17.24
N GLN A 50 2.76 -3.85 -15.90
CA GLN A 50 2.88 -2.59 -15.16
C GLN A 50 4.20 -1.89 -15.50
N ARG A 51 5.30 -2.63 -15.57
CA ARG A 51 6.61 -2.10 -15.98
C ARG A 51 6.54 -1.50 -17.37
N GLN A 52 5.97 -2.21 -18.35
CA GLN A 52 5.80 -1.67 -19.71
C GLN A 52 4.97 -0.38 -19.71
N TYR A 53 3.91 -0.31 -18.92
CA TYR A 53 3.12 0.90 -18.77
C TYR A 53 3.95 2.05 -18.16
N TYR A 54 4.74 1.79 -17.12
CA TYR A 54 5.61 2.81 -16.49
C TYR A 54 6.72 3.28 -17.42
N VAL A 55 7.33 2.39 -18.18
CA VAL A 55 8.30 2.72 -19.24
C VAL A 55 7.66 3.66 -20.27
N ASN A 56 6.42 3.39 -20.68
CA ASN A 56 5.71 4.27 -21.60
C ASN A 56 5.43 5.64 -21.00
N GLN A 57 5.13 5.73 -19.70
CA GLN A 57 4.98 7.00 -18.98
C GLN A 57 6.31 7.75 -18.88
N PHE A 58 7.40 7.06 -18.55
CA PHE A 58 8.76 7.62 -18.52
C PHE A 58 9.11 8.26 -19.86
N LYS A 59 8.86 7.54 -20.98
CA LYS A 59 9.10 8.02 -22.34
C LYS A 59 8.34 9.30 -22.72
N THR A 60 7.27 9.66 -22.01
CA THR A 60 6.57 10.93 -22.25
C THR A 60 7.34 12.15 -21.73
N ILE A 61 8.28 11.94 -20.81
CA ILE A 61 9.09 12.98 -20.16
C ILE A 61 10.54 12.89 -20.66
N GLN A 62 11.07 11.67 -20.73
CA GLN A 62 12.45 11.36 -21.09
C GLN A 62 12.45 10.21 -22.13
N PRO A 63 12.66 10.50 -23.43
CA PRO A 63 12.61 9.47 -24.48
C PRO A 63 13.77 8.47 -24.41
N ASP A 64 14.90 8.85 -23.81
CA ASP A 64 16.06 7.98 -23.64
C ASP A 64 15.95 7.16 -22.34
N LEU A 65 15.86 5.83 -22.46
CA LEU A 65 15.71 4.93 -21.30
C LEU A 65 16.94 4.89 -20.39
N ASN A 66 18.10 5.31 -20.90
CA ASN A 66 19.33 5.44 -20.12
C ASN A 66 19.51 6.87 -19.59
N GLY A 67 18.58 7.77 -19.91
CA GLY A 67 18.56 9.13 -19.40
C GLY A 67 17.96 9.23 -18.01
N PHE A 68 17.98 10.45 -17.49
CA PHE A 68 17.46 10.78 -16.17
C PHE A 68 16.36 11.83 -16.30
N ILE A 69 15.38 11.77 -15.40
CA ILE A 69 14.35 12.81 -15.24
C ILE A 69 14.77 13.73 -14.10
N PRO A 70 15.10 15.01 -14.35
CA PRO A 70 15.45 15.93 -13.27
C PRO A 70 14.27 16.14 -12.33
N GLY A 71 14.53 16.38 -11.05
CA GLY A 71 13.49 16.51 -10.03
C GLY A 71 12.43 17.58 -10.33
N SER A 72 12.77 18.65 -11.05
CA SER A 72 11.79 19.63 -11.53
C SER A 72 10.74 19.02 -12.46
N ALA A 73 11.17 18.25 -13.47
CA ALA A 73 10.29 17.58 -14.42
C ALA A 73 9.50 16.46 -13.75
N ALA A 74 10.13 15.67 -12.87
CA ALA A 74 9.46 14.64 -12.09
C ALA A 74 8.35 15.23 -11.21
N LYS A 75 8.63 16.34 -10.51
CA LYS A 75 7.64 17.05 -9.69
C LYS A 75 6.46 17.52 -10.53
N GLU A 76 6.70 18.18 -11.66
CA GLU A 76 5.62 18.62 -12.56
C GLU A 76 4.75 17.45 -13.04
N PHE A 77 5.37 16.31 -13.34
CA PHE A 77 4.66 15.11 -13.74
C PHE A 77 3.82 14.52 -12.60
N PHE A 78 4.41 14.28 -11.43
CA PHE A 78 3.70 13.65 -10.31
C PHE A 78 2.66 14.54 -9.67
N THR A 79 2.76 15.87 -9.77
CA THR A 79 1.72 16.78 -9.27
C THR A 79 0.37 16.57 -9.99
N LYS A 80 0.38 16.06 -11.23
CA LYS A 80 -0.83 15.71 -11.99
C LYS A 80 -1.62 14.55 -11.35
N SER A 81 -1.00 13.77 -10.48
CA SER A 81 -1.64 12.69 -9.72
C SER A 81 -2.69 13.20 -8.71
N LYS A 82 -2.64 14.49 -8.37
CA LYS A 82 -3.44 15.16 -7.33
C LYS A 82 -3.21 14.64 -5.91
N LEU A 83 -2.06 14.01 -5.66
CA LEU A 83 -1.62 13.69 -4.31
C LEU A 83 -1.16 14.95 -3.57
N PRO A 84 -1.31 15.00 -2.23
CA PRO A 84 -0.74 16.06 -1.40
C PRO A 84 0.77 16.21 -1.63
N ILE A 85 1.27 17.45 -1.56
CA ILE A 85 2.70 17.75 -1.76
C ILE A 85 3.58 16.98 -0.77
N LEU A 86 3.12 16.81 0.48
CA LEU A 86 3.85 16.06 1.51
C LEU A 86 4.05 14.59 1.10
N GLU A 87 3.02 13.97 0.53
CA GLU A 87 3.07 12.58 0.06
C GLU A 87 3.99 12.47 -1.16
N LEU A 88 3.95 13.43 -2.07
CA LEU A 88 4.86 13.48 -3.22
C LEU A 88 6.32 13.66 -2.79
N SER A 89 6.58 14.47 -1.74
CA SER A 89 7.92 14.60 -1.15
C SER A 89 8.39 13.28 -0.57
N HIS A 90 7.51 12.59 0.18
CA HIS A 90 7.83 11.28 0.76
C HIS A 90 8.14 10.26 -0.34
N ILE A 91 7.32 10.19 -1.40
CA ILE A 91 7.57 9.31 -2.55
C ILE A 91 8.91 9.65 -3.22
N TRP A 92 9.21 10.93 -3.41
CA TRP A 92 10.50 11.36 -3.96
C TRP A 92 11.66 10.87 -3.09
N GLU A 93 11.59 11.09 -1.78
CA GLU A 93 12.62 10.66 -0.82
C GLU A 93 12.81 9.14 -0.80
N LEU A 94 11.76 8.37 -1.07
CA LEU A 94 11.86 6.91 -1.19
C LEU A 94 12.47 6.47 -2.53
N SER A 95 12.26 7.23 -3.61
CA SER A 95 12.55 6.77 -4.97
C SER A 95 13.90 7.23 -5.50
N ASP A 96 14.32 8.45 -5.17
CA ASP A 96 15.66 8.98 -5.45
C ASP A 96 16.66 8.31 -4.49
N PHE A 97 17.22 7.17 -4.89
CA PHE A 97 17.97 6.27 -4.00
C PHE A 97 19.40 6.78 -3.78
N ASP A 98 20.05 7.24 -4.85
CA ASP A 98 21.41 7.76 -4.82
C ASP A 98 21.48 9.26 -4.46
N LYS A 99 20.34 9.94 -4.33
CA LYS A 99 20.21 11.34 -3.90
C LYS A 99 20.87 12.31 -4.88
N ASP A 100 20.85 11.99 -6.17
CA ASP A 100 21.42 12.83 -7.22
C ASP A 100 20.47 13.96 -7.66
N GLY A 101 19.21 13.92 -7.24
CA GLY A 101 18.19 14.91 -7.57
C GLY A 101 17.49 14.66 -8.92
N ALA A 102 17.70 13.49 -9.51
CA ALA A 102 17.07 13.00 -10.71
C ALA A 102 16.49 11.59 -10.49
N LEU A 103 15.75 11.08 -11.48
CA LEU A 103 15.23 9.72 -11.45
C LEU A 103 15.65 8.99 -12.72
N THR A 104 16.34 7.87 -12.55
CA THR A 104 16.51 6.84 -13.58
C THR A 104 15.17 6.17 -13.92
N LEU A 105 15.15 5.32 -14.95
CA LEU A 105 13.98 4.52 -15.28
C LEU A 105 13.49 3.66 -14.10
N ASP A 106 14.42 3.03 -13.38
CA ASP A 106 14.07 2.14 -12.27
C ASP A 106 13.51 2.92 -11.08
N GLU A 107 14.13 4.05 -10.73
CA GLU A 107 13.63 4.94 -9.68
C GLU A 107 12.29 5.58 -10.05
N PHE A 108 12.10 5.93 -11.32
CA PHE A 108 10.80 6.38 -11.81
C PHE A 108 9.74 5.29 -11.69
N CYS A 109 10.07 4.04 -12.02
CA CYS A 109 9.14 2.92 -11.84
C CYS A 109 8.72 2.76 -10.37
N ALA A 110 9.67 2.85 -9.45
CA ALA A 110 9.40 2.83 -8.01
C ALA A 110 8.49 4.00 -7.59
N ALA A 111 8.84 5.23 -7.97
CA ALA A 111 8.07 6.43 -7.68
C ALA A 111 6.64 6.33 -8.22
N PHE A 112 6.50 5.92 -9.47
CA PHE A 112 5.20 5.81 -10.13
C PHE A 112 4.33 4.73 -9.49
N HIS A 113 4.92 3.59 -9.13
CA HIS A 113 4.21 2.53 -8.44
C HIS A 113 3.71 3.00 -7.06
N LEU A 114 4.53 3.72 -6.29
CA LEU A 114 4.13 4.33 -5.01
C LEU A 114 2.97 5.32 -5.19
N VAL A 115 3.00 6.16 -6.23
CA VAL A 115 1.90 7.08 -6.56
C VAL A 115 0.62 6.31 -6.87
N VAL A 116 0.69 5.24 -7.67
CA VAL A 116 -0.47 4.42 -8.02
C VAL A 116 -1.03 3.70 -6.78
N ALA A 117 -0.18 3.10 -5.96
CA ALA A 117 -0.58 2.44 -4.72
C ALA A 117 -1.28 3.43 -3.78
N ARG A 118 -0.70 4.63 -3.59
CA ARG A 118 -1.29 5.66 -2.75
C ARG A 118 -2.66 6.13 -3.23
N LYS A 119 -2.81 6.31 -4.55
CA LYS A 119 -4.10 6.66 -5.18
C LYS A 119 -5.15 5.56 -5.03
N ASN A 120 -4.73 4.30 -4.94
CA ASN A 120 -5.61 3.16 -4.72
C ASN A 120 -5.96 2.95 -3.23
N GLY A 121 -5.51 3.85 -2.35
CA GLY A 121 -5.84 3.82 -0.92
C GLY A 121 -4.86 3.01 -0.07
N TYR A 122 -3.71 2.60 -0.62
CA TYR A 122 -2.65 2.01 0.19
C TYR A 122 -1.86 3.10 0.91
N ASP A 123 -1.41 2.80 2.12
CA ASP A 123 -0.50 3.67 2.86
C ASP A 123 0.90 3.61 2.25
N LEU A 124 1.59 4.74 2.22
CA LEU A 124 2.98 4.78 1.79
C LEU A 124 3.87 4.10 2.83
N PRO A 125 4.85 3.29 2.40
CA PRO A 125 5.77 2.65 3.33
C PRO A 125 6.74 3.68 3.93
N GLU A 126 7.24 3.45 5.13
CA GLU A 126 8.25 4.33 5.76
C GLU A 126 9.62 4.23 5.09
N LYS A 127 9.89 3.10 4.42
CA LYS A 127 11.12 2.81 3.69
C LYS A 127 10.77 2.12 2.38
N LEU A 128 11.60 2.30 1.34
CA LEU A 128 11.36 1.67 0.06
C LEU A 128 11.42 0.14 0.24
N PRO A 129 10.34 -0.61 -0.07
CA PRO A 129 10.36 -2.06 0.07
C PRO A 129 11.33 -2.69 -0.93
N GLU A 130 11.95 -3.81 -0.54
CA GLU A 130 12.99 -4.49 -1.34
C GLU A 130 12.55 -4.84 -2.76
N SER A 131 11.25 -5.07 -2.97
CA SER A 131 10.66 -5.35 -4.28
C SER A 131 10.60 -4.15 -5.22
N LEU A 132 10.64 -2.93 -4.68
CA LEU A 132 10.71 -1.67 -5.44
C LEU A 132 12.10 -1.07 -5.49
N MET A 133 13.05 -1.62 -4.72
CA MET A 133 14.43 -1.18 -4.79
C MET A 133 14.91 -1.31 -6.24
N PRO A 134 15.55 -0.27 -6.80
CA PRO A 134 16.20 -0.36 -8.11
C PRO A 134 17.14 -1.57 -8.08
N LYS A 135 16.72 -2.66 -8.71
CA LYS A 135 17.60 -3.81 -8.90
C LYS A 135 18.52 -3.39 -10.02
N LEU A 136 19.74 -3.00 -9.65
CA LEU A 136 20.82 -2.70 -10.59
C LEU A 136 21.00 -3.81 -11.64
N ILE A 137 20.50 -5.03 -11.38
CA ILE A 137 20.46 -6.16 -12.30
C ILE A 137 19.17 -6.94 -12.07
N ASP A 138 18.25 -6.90 -13.05
CA ASP A 138 17.48 -8.08 -13.51
C ASP A 138 17.01 -7.93 -14.97
N LEU A 139 17.57 -6.99 -15.74
CA LEU A 139 17.31 -6.89 -17.18
C LEU A 139 18.16 -7.85 -18.02
N GLU A 140 19.03 -8.66 -17.41
CA GLU A 140 19.93 -9.54 -18.15
C GLU A 140 19.32 -10.93 -18.46
N ASP A 141 18.16 -11.31 -17.91
CA ASP A 141 17.58 -12.66 -18.12
C ASP A 141 16.28 -12.70 -18.95
N SER A 142 15.55 -11.59 -19.15
CA SER A 142 14.28 -11.63 -19.90
C SER A 142 14.43 -11.56 -21.43
N ALA A 143 15.64 -11.31 -21.94
CA ALA A 143 15.95 -11.39 -23.37
C ALA A 143 16.36 -12.81 -23.83
N ALA A 144 16.53 -13.77 -22.91
CA ALA A 144 17.03 -15.11 -23.22
C ALA A 144 15.93 -16.14 -23.59
N LEU A 145 14.63 -15.79 -23.47
CA LEU A 145 13.51 -16.70 -23.79
C LEU A 145 12.82 -16.43 -25.14
N MET A 146 13.50 -15.74 -26.07
CA MET A 146 13.12 -15.73 -27.49
C MET A 146 14.21 -16.37 -28.37
N LEU A 147 14.57 -17.62 -28.05
CA LEU A 147 15.22 -18.54 -29.01
C LEU A 147 14.40 -19.83 -29.12
#